data_AF-A0A7W0MWK2-F1
#
_entry.id   AF-A0A7W0MWK2-F1
#
_cell.length_a   1.000
_cell.length_b   1.000
_cell.length_c   1.000
_cell.angle_alpha   90.00
_cell.angle_beta   90.00
_cell.angle_gamma   90.00
#
_symmetry.space_group_name_H-M   'P 1'
#
loop_
_entity.id
_entity.type
_entity.pdbx_description
1 polymer ?
#
loop_
_entity_poly.entity_id
_entity_poly.type
_entity_poly.pdbx_seq_one_letter_code
_entity_poly.pdbx_strand_id
1 'polypeptide(L)'
;MDAWVLWILLAVVLAAGEVMTTSFFLAPFAAGALLGALADAAGAGSAVSVAVFLVSSGLLLGFVRPIARRHLYTPAQIRTGTAALVGHTAMVTERIANDEGSGCVKLDGETWTARAFDEDTTIEVGRRVHVVEIRGATALVTET
;
A
#
# COMPACT_ATOMS: atom_id res chain seq x y z
N MET A 1 43.44 -4.39 7.09
CA MET A 1 42.13 -3.74 7.34
C MET A 1 41.45 -4.54 8.42
N ASP A 2 41.03 -3.89 9.50
CA ASP A 2 40.38 -4.57 10.62
C ASP A 2 38.98 -5.05 10.23
N ALA A 3 38.56 -6.21 10.73
CA ALA A 3 37.32 -6.86 10.30
C ALA A 3 36.05 -6.03 10.61
N TRP A 4 36.04 -5.24 11.69
CA TRP A 4 34.95 -4.30 12.00
C TRP A 4 34.75 -3.22 10.92
N VAL A 5 35.82 -2.78 10.24
CA VAL A 5 35.76 -1.79 9.16
C VAL A 5 35.04 -2.36 7.94
N LEU A 6 35.25 -3.65 7.64
CA LEU A 6 34.57 -4.34 6.55
C LEU A 6 33.06 -4.43 6.78
N TRP A 7 32.64 -4.63 8.03
CA TRP A 7 31.22 -4.65 8.39
C TRP A 7 30.55 -3.28 8.23
N ILE A 8 31.24 -2.20 8.62
CA ILE A 8 30.72 -0.84 8.40
C ILE A 8 30.62 -0.53 6.91
N LEU A 9 31.62 -0.90 6.11
CA LEU A 9 31.60 -0.74 4.66
C LEU A 9 30.40 -1.47 4.05
N LEU A 10 30.18 -2.72 4.47
CA LEU A 10 29.03 -3.53 4.02
C LEU A 10 27.70 -2.87 4.40
N ALA A 11 27.56 -2.36 5.62
CA ALA A 11 26.35 -1.66 6.06
C ALA A 11 26.07 -0.41 5.21
N VAL A 12 27.11 0.36 4.88
CA VAL A 12 26.99 1.56 4.03
C VAL A 12 26.57 1.20 2.61
N VAL A 13 27.16 0.16 2.01
CA VAL A 13 26.79 -0.30 0.66
C VAL A 13 25.33 -0.78 0.62
N LEU A 14 24.90 -1.55 1.63
CA LEU A 14 23.52 -2.01 1.75
C LEU A 14 22.54 -0.84 1.92
N ALA A 15 22.87 0.14 2.76
CA ALA A 15 22.05 1.34 2.94
C ALA A 15 21.97 2.20 1.67
N ALA A 16 23.06 2.34 0.92
CA ALA A 16 23.06 3.05 -0.35
C ALA A 16 22.19 2.34 -1.40
N GLY A 17 22.25 1.00 -1.46
CA GLY A 17 21.39 0.20 -2.31
C GLY A 17 19.90 0.37 -1.98
N GLU A 18 19.55 0.50 -0.70
CA GLU A 18 18.17 0.74 -0.26
C GLU A 18 17.59 2.02 -0.88
N VAL A 19 18.34 3.13 -0.79
CA VAL A 19 17.91 4.44 -1.31
C VAL A 19 17.71 4.40 -2.82
N MET A 20 18.56 3.66 -3.54
CA MET A 20 18.43 3.47 -4.99
C MET A 20 17.19 2.64 -5.36
N THR A 21 16.84 1.65 -4.54
CA THR A 21 15.78 0.68 -4.87
C THR A 21 14.39 1.15 -4.43
N THR A 22 14.29 2.13 -3.51
CA THR A 22 13.01 2.57 -2.89
C THR A 22 12.16 1.39 -2.39
N SER A 23 12.81 0.29 -2.05
CA SER A 23 12.21 -0.92 -1.51
C SER A 23 12.78 -1.09 -0.12
N PHE A 24 11.97 -1.38 0.91
CA PHE A 24 12.42 -1.49 2.31
C PHE A 24 13.18 -2.81 2.61
N PHE A 25 13.88 -3.37 1.63
CA PHE A 25 14.34 -4.76 1.65
C PHE A 25 15.78 -4.91 2.13
N LEU A 26 16.65 -3.93 1.90
CA LEU A 26 18.05 -3.93 2.33
C LEU A 26 18.24 -3.33 3.73
N ALA A 27 17.29 -2.53 4.24
CA ALA A 27 17.39 -1.95 5.60
C ALA A 27 17.61 -2.99 6.73
N PRO A 28 16.95 -4.17 6.73
CA PRO A 28 17.22 -5.25 7.69
C PRO A 28 18.66 -5.74 7.68
N PHE A 29 19.24 -5.86 6.49
CA PHE A 29 20.61 -6.33 6.30
C PHE A 29 21.62 -5.26 6.74
N ALA A 30 21.34 -3.97 6.47
CA ALA A 30 22.17 -2.88 6.96
C ALA A 30 22.19 -2.82 8.50
N ALA A 31 21.03 -2.97 9.15
CA ALA A 31 20.93 -3.04 10.60
C ALA A 31 21.67 -4.26 11.18
N GLY A 32 21.56 -5.43 10.53
CA GLY A 32 22.31 -6.61 10.93
C GLY A 32 23.82 -6.44 10.78
N ALA A 33 24.29 -5.75 9.74
CA ALA A 33 25.71 -5.49 9.51
C ALA A 33 26.30 -4.59 10.59
N LEU A 34 25.54 -3.62 11.09
CA LEU A 34 25.93 -2.78 12.23
C LEU A 34 26.07 -3.59 13.53
N LEU A 35 25.16 -4.52 13.79
CA LEU A 35 25.26 -5.40 14.96
C LEU A 35 26.46 -6.36 14.86
N GLY A 36 26.74 -6.88 13.66
CA GLY A 36 27.95 -7.66 13.38
C GLY A 36 29.23 -6.84 13.61
N ALA A 37 29.27 -5.59 13.14
CA ALA A 37 30.38 -4.67 13.38
C ALA A 37 30.62 -4.43 14.89
N LEU A 38 29.54 -4.27 15.65
CA LEU A 38 29.61 -4.02 17.10
C LEU A 38 30.14 -5.24 17.86
N ALA A 39 29.71 -6.45 17.47
CA ALA A 39 30.22 -7.70 18.04
C ALA A 39 31.71 -7.90 17.74
N ASP A 40 32.14 -7.57 16.52
CA ASP A 40 33.53 -7.66 16.11
C ASP A 40 34.41 -6.64 16.83
N ALA A 41 33.92 -5.40 16.97
CA ALA A 41 34.57 -4.33 17.73
C ALA A 41 34.68 -4.66 19.22
N ALA A 42 33.73 -5.41 19.78
CA ALA A 42 33.77 -5.91 21.14
C ALA A 42 34.74 -7.10 21.33
N GLY A 43 35.39 -7.57 20.27
CA GLY A 43 36.35 -8.67 20.33
C GLY A 43 35.71 -10.05 20.40
N ALA A 44 34.43 -10.20 20.04
CA ALA A 44 33.73 -11.49 20.05
C ALA A 44 34.26 -12.48 18.99
N GLY A 45 35.06 -11.98 18.05
CA GLY A 45 35.67 -12.76 16.98
C GLY A 45 34.77 -12.87 15.75
N SER A 46 35.42 -12.97 14.58
CA SER A 46 34.75 -12.86 13.27
C SER A 46 33.62 -13.87 13.04
N ALA A 47 33.74 -15.09 13.59
CA ALA A 47 32.70 -16.11 13.50
C ALA A 47 31.41 -15.71 14.24
N VAL A 48 31.54 -15.07 15.40
CA VAL A 48 30.40 -14.59 16.19
C VAL A 48 29.75 -13.40 15.49
N SER A 49 30.55 -12.49 14.93
CA SER A 49 30.10 -11.34 14.15
C SER A 49 29.22 -11.76 12.96
N VAL A 50 29.64 -12.81 12.22
CA VAL A 50 28.86 -13.39 11.12
C VAL A 50 27.55 -14.02 11.60
N ALA A 51 27.58 -14.75 12.72
CA ALA A 51 26.37 -15.34 13.29
C ALA A 51 25.37 -14.27 13.73
N VAL A 52 25.84 -13.20 14.38
CA VAL A 52 25.01 -12.05 14.79
C VAL A 52 24.39 -11.38 13.58
N PHE A 53 25.15 -11.14 12.51
CA PHE A 53 24.64 -10.58 11.25
C PHE A 53 23.50 -11.41 10.66
N LEU A 54 23.70 -12.72 10.53
CA LEU A 54 22.70 -13.63 9.95
C LEU A 54 21.44 -13.71 10.79
N VAL A 55 21.58 -13.86 12.11
CA VAL A 55 20.44 -13.97 13.04
C VAL A 55 19.66 -12.67 13.08
N SER A 56 20.34 -11.53 13.21
CA SER A 56 19.68 -10.23 13.26
C SER A 56 18.98 -9.88 11.95
N SER A 57 19.65 -10.04 10.80
CA SER A 57 19.03 -9.82 9.49
C SER A 57 17.82 -10.72 9.27
N GLY A 58 17.93 -12.00 9.64
CA GLY A 58 16.81 -12.95 9.59
C GLY A 58 15.64 -12.55 10.48
N LEU A 59 15.90 -12.12 11.72
CA LEU A 59 14.86 -11.59 12.61
C LEU A 59 14.20 -10.34 12.01
N LEU A 60 14.99 -9.35 11.63
CA LEU A 60 14.48 -8.10 11.06
C LEU A 60 13.65 -8.35 9.80
N LEU A 61 14.06 -9.24 8.89
CA LEU A 61 13.24 -9.65 7.75
C LEU A 61 11.94 -10.35 8.16
N GLY A 62 12.02 -11.24 9.15
CA GLY A 62 10.87 -11.90 9.74
C GLY A 62 9.85 -10.92 10.32
N PHE A 63 10.31 -9.82 10.92
CA PHE A 63 9.49 -8.71 11.43
C PHE A 63 9.04 -7.72 10.35
N VAL A 64 9.82 -7.54 9.28
CA VAL A 64 9.41 -6.72 8.13
C VAL A 64 8.25 -7.37 7.39
N ARG A 65 8.17 -8.70 7.30
CA ARG A 65 7.06 -9.39 6.63
C ARG A 65 5.65 -9.02 7.18
N PRO A 66 5.38 -9.01 8.50
CA PRO A 66 4.12 -8.55 9.05
C PRO A 66 3.95 -7.02 8.94
N ILE A 67 5.02 -6.21 8.99
CA ILE A 67 4.92 -4.75 8.78
C ILE A 67 4.59 -4.40 7.32
N ALA A 68 5.27 -5.02 6.35
CA ALA A 68 5.02 -4.86 4.92
C ALA A 68 3.63 -5.40 4.57
N ARG A 69 3.22 -6.53 5.14
CA ARG A 69 1.82 -6.95 5.07
C ARG A 69 0.90 -5.93 5.72
N ARG A 70 1.21 -5.34 6.87
CA ARG A 70 0.35 -4.33 7.51
C ARG A 70 0.31 -3.00 6.76
N HIS A 71 1.33 -2.67 5.97
CA HIS A 71 1.33 -1.53 5.05
C HIS A 71 0.59 -1.84 3.74
N LEU A 72 0.66 -3.07 3.22
CA LEU A 72 -0.15 -3.55 2.09
C LEU A 72 -1.62 -3.82 2.51
N TYR A 73 -1.84 -4.19 3.76
CA TYR A 73 -3.11 -4.25 4.49
C TYR A 73 -3.26 -3.00 5.36
N THR A 74 -2.81 -1.85 4.85
CA THR A 74 -3.43 -0.60 5.29
C THR A 74 -4.88 -0.74 4.85
N PRO A 75 -5.87 -0.69 5.76
CA PRO A 75 -7.27 -0.78 5.40
C PRO A 75 -7.54 0.25 4.30
N ALA A 76 -8.48 -0.06 3.42
CA ALA A 76 -8.97 0.79 2.34
C ALA A 76 -9.59 2.14 2.81
N GLN A 77 -9.09 2.73 3.89
CA GLN A 77 -9.56 3.91 4.60
C GLN A 77 -8.69 5.16 4.40
N ILE A 78 -7.57 5.09 3.68
CA ILE A 78 -6.93 6.30 3.13
C ILE A 78 -7.13 6.29 1.62
N ARG A 79 -8.40 6.23 1.23
CA ARG A 79 -8.84 6.44 -0.14
C ARG A 79 -8.92 7.96 -0.37
N THR A 80 -7.78 8.61 -0.60
CA THR A 80 -7.77 10.01 -1.06
C THR A 80 -8.40 10.07 -2.47
N GLY A 81 -9.39 10.95 -2.66
CA GLY A 81 -10.06 11.18 -3.96
C GLY A 81 -11.38 10.42 -4.12
N THR A 82 -11.71 10.03 -5.35
CA THR A 82 -12.97 9.36 -5.77
C THR A 82 -13.32 8.16 -4.91
N ALA A 83 -12.28 7.54 -4.41
CA ALA A 83 -12.23 6.38 -3.58
C ALA A 83 -12.96 6.57 -2.21
N ALA A 84 -13.02 7.78 -1.65
CA ALA A 84 -13.77 8.10 -0.43
C ALA A 84 -15.30 8.12 -0.62
N LEU A 85 -15.74 8.27 -1.88
CA LEU A 85 -17.16 8.41 -2.22
C LEU A 85 -17.88 7.05 -2.29
N VAL A 86 -17.15 5.94 -2.19
CA VAL A 86 -17.75 4.60 -2.09
C VAL A 86 -18.46 4.43 -0.75
N GLY A 87 -19.70 3.97 -0.77
CA GLY A 87 -20.60 3.88 0.38
C GLY A 87 -21.47 5.13 0.60
N HIS A 88 -21.19 6.25 -0.08
CA HIS A 88 -22.04 7.43 0.00
C HIS A 88 -23.30 7.28 -0.85
N THR A 89 -24.35 8.00 -0.46
CA THR A 89 -25.59 8.10 -1.24
C THR A 89 -25.45 9.22 -2.26
N ALA A 90 -25.76 8.92 -3.51
CA ALA A 90 -25.83 9.89 -4.60
C ALA A 90 -27.29 10.07 -5.06
N MET A 91 -27.58 11.18 -5.73
CA MET A 91 -28.88 11.42 -6.35
C MET A 91 -28.76 11.34 -7.87
N VAL A 92 -29.59 10.53 -8.51
CA VAL A 92 -29.57 10.37 -9.97
C VAL A 92 -30.03 11.66 -10.63
N THR A 93 -29.15 12.27 -11.44
CA THR A 93 -29.44 13.49 -12.20
C THR A 93 -29.79 13.19 -13.65
N GLU A 94 -29.28 12.08 -14.17
CA GLU A 94 -29.57 11.59 -15.51
C GLU A 94 -29.84 10.10 -15.43
N ARG A 95 -30.86 9.62 -16.17
CA ARG A 95 -31.30 8.22 -16.17
C ARG A 95 -30.08 7.32 -16.38
N ILE A 96 -29.94 6.33 -15.50
CA ILE A 96 -28.87 5.35 -15.59
C ILE A 96 -29.40 4.13 -16.33
N ALA A 97 -28.92 3.93 -17.55
CA ALA A 97 -29.17 2.74 -18.35
C ALA A 97 -27.84 2.23 -18.91
N ASN A 98 -27.47 1.00 -18.54
CA ASN A 98 -26.19 0.43 -18.96
C ASN A 98 -26.15 0.18 -20.48
N ASP A 99 -27.25 -0.27 -21.08
CA ASP A 99 -27.39 -0.49 -22.52
C ASP A 99 -27.17 0.77 -23.36
N GLU A 100 -27.62 1.92 -22.85
CA GLU A 100 -27.56 3.20 -23.58
C GLU A 100 -26.22 3.92 -23.39
N GLY A 101 -25.39 3.47 -22.46
CA GLY A 101 -24.15 4.18 -22.17
C GLY A 101 -24.39 5.56 -21.50
N SER A 102 -25.57 5.83 -20.96
CA SER A 102 -25.94 7.09 -20.29
C SER A 102 -26.14 6.90 -18.77
N GLY A 103 -25.88 7.96 -17.99
CA GLY A 103 -26.07 7.93 -16.54
C GLY A 103 -25.17 8.89 -15.79
N CYS A 104 -25.77 9.76 -14.98
CA CYS A 104 -25.05 10.69 -14.11
C CYS A 104 -25.73 10.79 -12.75
N VAL A 105 -24.92 10.92 -11.70
CA VAL A 105 -25.38 11.15 -10.32
C VAL A 105 -24.71 12.39 -9.75
N LYS A 106 -25.40 13.06 -8.84
CA LYS A 106 -24.83 14.09 -8.00
C LYS A 106 -24.34 13.48 -6.69
N LEU A 107 -23.05 13.58 -6.46
CA LEU A 107 -22.34 12.99 -5.32
C LEU A 107 -21.45 14.07 -4.70
N ASP A 108 -21.68 14.38 -3.43
CA ASP A 108 -21.01 15.48 -2.69
C ASP A 108 -20.98 16.84 -3.42
N GLY A 109 -22.01 17.11 -4.23
CA GLY A 109 -22.17 18.38 -4.94
C GLY A 109 -21.64 18.38 -6.37
N GLU A 110 -20.85 17.38 -6.76
CA GLU A 110 -20.30 17.22 -8.11
C GLU A 110 -21.12 16.23 -8.94
N THR A 111 -21.14 16.40 -10.27
CA THR A 111 -21.77 15.47 -11.19
C THR A 111 -20.77 14.40 -11.63
N TRP A 112 -21.10 13.15 -11.36
CA TRP A 112 -20.30 11.97 -11.66
C TRP A 112 -21.01 11.07 -12.66
N THR A 113 -20.28 10.52 -13.62
CA THR A 113 -20.81 9.47 -14.50
C THR A 113 -21.15 8.25 -13.66
N ALA A 114 -22.34 7.69 -13.86
CA ALA A 114 -22.83 6.55 -13.09
C ALA A 114 -23.33 5.43 -13.99
N ARG A 115 -23.20 4.21 -13.48
CA ARG A 115 -23.66 2.97 -14.09
C ARG A 115 -24.36 2.13 -13.04
N ALA A 116 -25.38 1.40 -13.43
CA ALA A 116 -25.99 0.44 -12.52
C ALA A 116 -24.97 -0.68 -12.25
N PHE A 117 -24.88 -1.11 -10.99
CA PHE A 117 -24.03 -2.24 -10.61
C PHE A 117 -24.49 -3.55 -11.28
N ASP A 118 -25.80 -3.68 -11.42
CA ASP A 118 -26.45 -4.78 -12.12
C ASP A 118 -26.74 -4.37 -13.58
N GLU A 119 -26.42 -5.23 -14.54
CA GLU A 119 -26.45 -4.90 -15.97
C GLU A 119 -27.88 -4.63 -16.48
N ASP A 120 -28.89 -5.31 -15.93
CA ASP A 120 -30.29 -5.23 -16.37
C ASP A 120 -31.09 -4.14 -15.62
N THR A 121 -30.44 -3.40 -14.72
CA THR A 121 -31.11 -2.43 -13.86
C THR A 121 -31.07 -1.03 -14.46
N THR A 122 -32.25 -0.43 -14.66
CA THR A 122 -32.40 0.97 -15.06
C THR A 122 -32.87 1.81 -13.89
N ILE A 123 -32.20 2.93 -13.63
CA ILE A 123 -32.52 3.82 -12.51
C ILE A 123 -32.95 5.19 -13.03
N GLU A 124 -34.14 5.61 -12.65
CA GLU A 124 -34.74 6.88 -13.08
C GLU A 124 -34.14 8.10 -12.38
N VAL A 125 -34.28 9.27 -13.02
CA VAL A 125 -33.85 10.56 -12.46
C VAL A 125 -34.58 10.86 -11.15
N GLY A 126 -33.85 11.41 -10.18
CA GLY A 126 -34.37 11.79 -8.86
C GLY A 126 -34.36 10.67 -7.82
N ARG A 127 -33.95 9.46 -8.19
CA ARG A 127 -33.77 8.35 -7.24
C ARG A 127 -32.49 8.53 -6.43
N ARG A 128 -32.52 8.04 -5.18
CA ARG A 128 -31.33 7.93 -4.33
C ARG A 128 -30.70 6.57 -4.56
N VAL A 129 -29.40 6.56 -4.75
CA VAL A 129 -28.61 5.36 -5.04
C VAL A 129 -27.40 5.30 -4.14
N HIS A 130 -26.94 4.09 -3.83
CA HIS A 130 -25.71 3.86 -3.07
C HIS A 130 -24.56 3.53 -4.02
N VAL A 131 -23.42 4.18 -3.82
CA VAL A 131 -22.19 3.90 -4.56
C VAL A 131 -21.56 2.62 -4.02
N VAL A 132 -21.61 1.56 -4.83
CA VAL A 132 -21.05 0.24 -4.50
C VAL A 132 -19.54 0.21 -4.79
N GLU A 133 -19.14 0.78 -5.92
CA GLU A 133 -17.77 0.76 -6.39
C GLU A 133 -17.51 1.99 -7.28
N ILE A 134 -16.26 2.42 -7.43
CA ILE A 134 -15.88 3.43 -8.42
C ILE A 134 -14.78 2.85 -9.30
N ARG A 135 -15.05 2.81 -10.61
CA ARG A 135 -14.13 2.36 -11.65
C ARG A 135 -13.66 3.56 -12.47
N GLY A 136 -12.48 4.08 -12.12
CA GLY A 136 -11.92 5.27 -12.75
C GLY A 136 -12.80 6.50 -12.48
N ALA A 137 -13.43 7.03 -13.54
CA ALA A 137 -14.34 8.18 -13.48
C ALA A 137 -15.83 7.79 -13.43
N THR A 138 -16.14 6.50 -13.32
CA THR A 138 -17.51 5.99 -13.33
C THR A 138 -17.87 5.38 -11.97
N ALA A 139 -18.95 5.86 -11.36
CA ALA A 139 -19.52 5.29 -10.14
C ALA A 139 -20.49 4.16 -10.47
N LEU A 140 -20.24 2.96 -9.92
CA LEU A 140 -21.20 1.86 -9.92
C LEU A 140 -22.15 2.04 -8.76
N VAL A 141 -23.44 2.12 -9.06
CA VAL A 141 -24.48 2.43 -8.08
C VAL A 141 -25.58 1.37 -8.07
N THR A 142 -26.21 1.19 -6.91
CA THR A 142 -27.38 0.33 -6.75
C THR A 142 -28.51 1.11 -6.08
N GLU A 143 -29.74 0.72 -6.37
CA GLU A 143 -30.90 1.32 -5.70
C GLU A 143 -30.93 0.91 -4.22
N THR A 144 -31.34 1.83 -3.35
CA THR A 144 -31.47 1.59 -1.90
C THR A 144 -32.74 0.84 -1.57
#